data_AF-Q3AAI9-F1
#
_entry.id   AF-Q3AAI9-F1
#
_cell.length_a   1.000
_cell.length_b   1.000
_cell.length_c   1.000
_cell.angle_alpha   90.00
_cell.angle_beta   90.00
_cell.angle_gamma   90.00
#
_symmetry.space_group_name_H-M   'P 1'
#
loop_
_entity.id
_entity.type
_entity.pdbx_description
1 polymer ?
#
loop_
_entity_poly.entity_id
_entity_poly.type
_entity_poly.pdbx_seq_one_letter_code
_entity_poly.pdbx_strand_id
1 'polypeptide(L)' 'MVKFLKPSLERRFGGRVSIQFVDVEGELPQEVKEKMREYPLPLVYFDDVFKFAGTLNYSVLARHLGEVGIREE' A
#
# COMPACT_ATOMS: atom_id res chain seq x y z
N MET A 1 6.21 -5.48 -12.60
CA MET A 1 5.67 -6.41 -11.57
C MET A 1 4.51 -5.80 -10.78
N VAL A 2 4.54 -4.50 -10.42
CA VAL A 2 3.51 -3.81 -9.61
C VAL A 2 2.12 -3.70 -10.29
N LYS A 3 2.06 -3.63 -11.63
CA LYS A 3 0.80 -3.50 -12.40
C LYS A 3 -0.19 -4.68 -12.25
N PHE A 4 0.25 -5.84 -11.76
CA PHE A 4 -0.60 -7.03 -11.60
C PHE A 4 -1.30 -7.13 -10.23
N LEU A 5 -0.87 -6.33 -9.24
CA LEU A 5 -1.46 -6.35 -7.89
C LEU A 5 -2.78 -5.59 -7.85
N LYS A 6 -2.87 -4.44 -8.53
CA LYS A 6 -4.06 -3.58 -8.55
C LYS A 6 -5.35 -4.33 -8.91
N PRO A 7 -5.42 -5.04 -10.05
CA PRO A 7 -6.68 -5.66 -10.50
C PRO A 7 -7.07 -6.90 -9.67
N SER A 8 -6.11 -7.48 -8.94
CA SER A 8 -6.33 -8.67 -8.11
C SER A 8 -6.88 -8.29 -6.74
N LEU A 9 -6.39 -7.19 -6.17
CA LEU A 9 -6.85 -6.64 -4.91
C LEU A 9 -8.22 -5.97 -5.07
N GLU A 10 -8.41 -5.14 -6.09
CA GLU A 10 -9.70 -4.50 -6.37
C GLU A 10 -10.82 -5.54 -6.58
N ARG A 11 -10.52 -6.67 -7.25
CA ARG A 11 -11.46 -7.78 -7.43
C ARG A 11 -11.82 -8.52 -6.14
N ARG A 12 -10.87 -8.74 -5.23
CA ARG A 12 -11.08 -9.52 -3.99
C ARG A 12 -11.67 -8.71 -2.84
N PHE A 13 -11.36 -7.41 -2.78
CA PHE A 13 -11.91 -6.51 -1.77
C PHE A 13 -13.14 -5.75 -2.27
N GLY A 14 -13.80 -6.23 -3.33
CA GLY A 14 -15.12 -5.77 -3.77
C GLY A 14 -15.22 -4.27 -4.08
N GLY A 15 -14.14 -3.62 -4.50
CA GLY A 15 -14.11 -2.16 -4.70
C GLY A 15 -14.12 -1.32 -3.40
N ARG A 16 -13.98 -1.93 -2.22
CA ARG A 16 -13.85 -1.22 -0.93
C ARG A 16 -12.48 -0.58 -0.71
N VAL A 17 -11.50 -0.93 -1.54
CA VAL A 17 -10.13 -0.43 -1.46
C VAL A 17 -9.77 0.21 -2.79
N SER A 18 -9.39 1.49 -2.75
CA SER A 18 -8.83 2.21 -3.90
C SER A 18 -7.32 2.28 -3.75
N ILE A 19 -6.59 1.63 -4.66
CA ILE A 19 -5.12 1.58 -4.60
C ILE A 19 -4.54 2.59 -5.57
N GLN A 20 -3.80 3.55 -5.02
CA GLN A 20 -3.01 4.51 -5.78
C GLN A 20 -1.54 4.16 -5.70
N PHE A 21 -0.88 4.16 -6.86
CA PHE A 21 0.58 4.03 -6.94
C PHE A 21 1.12 5.42 -7.20
N VAL A 22 1.98 5.88 -6.30
CA VAL A 22 2.65 7.18 -6.41
C VAL A 22 4.09 6.91 -6.78
N ASP A 23 4.49 7.36 -7.97
CA ASP A 23 5.89 7.37 -8.36
C ASP A 23 6.62 8.44 -7.54
N VAL A 24 7.78 8.09 -7.00
CA VAL A 24 8.58 8.96 -6.12
C VAL A 24 9.39 10.01 -6.90
N GLU A 25 9.15 10.15 -8.19
CA GLU A 25 9.77 11.16 -9.05
C GLU A 25 9.04 12.50 -8.88
N GLY A 26 9.38 13.25 -7.83
CA GLY A 26 8.78 14.58 -7.59
C GLY A 26 8.97 15.14 -6.19
N GLU A 27 8.27 16.25 -5.91
CA GLU A 27 8.23 16.85 -4.58
C GLU A 27 7.32 16.04 -3.64
N LEU A 28 7.94 15.19 -2.83
CA LEU A 28 7.24 14.41 -1.81
C LEU A 28 7.13 15.19 -0.48
N PRO A 29 6.08 14.91 0.32
CA PRO A 29 5.98 15.39 1.70
C PRO A 29 7.22 15.04 2.52
N GLN A 30 7.59 15.90 3.47
CA GLN A 30 8.79 15.71 4.28
C GLN A 30 8.76 14.39 5.07
N GLU A 31 7.60 14.02 5.62
CA GLU A 31 7.39 12.75 6.32
C GLU A 31 7.69 11.53 5.42
N VAL A 32 7.23 11.56 4.16
CA VAL A 32 7.49 10.47 3.20
C VAL A 32 8.99 10.38 2.90
N LYS A 33 9.66 11.52 2.74
CA LYS A 33 11.12 11.58 2.53
C LYS A 33 11.90 11.01 3.71
N GLU A 34 11.45 11.28 4.94
CA GLU A 34 12.05 10.70 6.15
C GLU A 34 11.86 9.18 6.20
N LYS A 35 10.64 8.70 5.93
CA LYS A 35 10.35 7.25 5.88
C LYS A 35 11.10 6.52 4.78
N MET A 36 11.35 7.14 3.63
CA MET A 36 12.17 6.57 2.57
C MET A 36 13.64 6.40 2.96
N ARG A 37 14.15 7.16 3.93
CA ARG A 37 15.51 6.99 4.47
C ARG A 37 15.56 5.88 5.53
N GLU A 38 14.47 5.72 6.28
CA GLU A 38 14.36 4.72 7.35
C GLU A 38 14.02 3.31 6.83
N TYR A 39 13.26 3.21 5.72
CA TYR A 39 12.67 1.95 5.27
C TYR A 39 12.87 1.68 3.77
N PRO A 40 12.91 0.40 3.35
CA PRO A 40 12.98 0.04 1.93
C PRO A 40 11.65 0.32 1.22
N LEU A 41 11.71 0.72 -0.05
CA LEU A 41 10.51 0.86 -0.90
C LEU A 41 9.88 -0.49 -1.28
N PRO A 42 8.59 -0.52 -1.66
CA PRO A 42 7.60 0.56 -1.57
C PRO A 42 7.15 0.85 -0.12
N LEU A 43 6.82 2.11 0.16
CA LEU A 43 6.12 2.50 1.39
C LEU A 43 4.61 2.33 1.18
N VAL A 44 3.91 1.78 2.16
CA VAL A 44 2.46 1.54 2.11
C VAL A 44 1.76 2.35 3.19
N TYR A 45 0.77 3.11 2.75
CA TYR A 45 -0.08 3.96 3.58
C TYR A 45 -1.53 3.54 3.42
N PHE A 46 -2.29 3.54 4.51
CA PHE A 46 -3.76 3.46 4.49
C PHE A 46 -4.31 4.72 5.11
N ASP A 47 -5.21 5.41 4.40
CA ASP A 47 -5.80 6.69 4.84
C ASP A 47 -4.72 7.68 5.33
N ASP A 48 -3.65 7.85 4.53
CA ASP A 48 -2.47 8.68 4.81
C ASP A 48 -1.62 8.27 6.03
N VAL A 49 -1.96 7.16 6.70
CA VAL A 49 -1.17 6.63 7.83
C VAL A 49 -0.21 5.56 7.35
N PHE A 50 1.09 5.73 7.63
CA PHE A 50 2.12 4.74 7.32
C PHE A 50 1.82 3.39 8.01
N LYS A 51 1.90 2.29 7.25
CA LYS A 51 1.66 0.94 7.77
C LYS A 51 2.90 0.07 7.73
N PHE A 52 3.47 -0.11 6.54
CA PHE A 52 4.64 -0.94 6.36
C PHE A 52 5.41 -0.53 5.11
N ALA A 53 6.59 -1.10 4.96
CA ALA A 53 7.51 -0.80 3.89
C ALA A 53 8.20 -2.07 3.38
N GLY A 54 8.60 -2.08 2.12
CA GLY A 54 9.29 -3.19 1.49
C GLY A 54 8.34 -4.14 0.77
N THR A 55 8.51 -5.45 0.98
CA THR A 55 7.90 -6.48 0.12
C THR A 55 6.38 -6.37 0.05
N LEU A 56 5.90 -5.99 -1.14
CA LEU A 56 4.48 -5.86 -1.43
C LEU A 56 3.99 -7.18 -2.04
N ASN A 57 3.58 -8.11 -1.18
CA ASN A 57 2.92 -9.34 -1.60
C ASN A 57 1.47 -9.38 -1.07
N TYR A 58 0.66 -10.20 -1.72
CA TYR A 58 -0.76 -10.29 -1.40
C TYR A 58 -1.04 -10.69 0.06
N SER A 59 -0.28 -11.64 0.62
CA SER A 59 -0.51 -12.11 2.00
C SER A 59 -0.28 -11.01 3.04
N VAL A 60 0.74 -10.17 2.84
CA VAL A 60 1.04 -9.02 3.71
C VAL A 60 -0.08 -7.98 3.63
N LEU A 61 -0.55 -7.68 2.41
CA LEU A 61 -1.66 -6.73 2.22
C LEU A 61 -2.98 -7.25 2.79
N ALA A 62 -3.34 -8.51 2.52
CA ALA A 62 -4.57 -9.11 3.02
C ALA A 62 -4.61 -9.14 4.55
N ARG A 63 -3.47 -9.45 5.19
CA ARG A 63 -3.35 -9.38 6.66
C ARG A 63 -3.61 -7.97 7.18
N HIS A 64 -2.95 -6.97 6.62
CA HIS A 64 -3.13 -5.59 7.09
C HIS A 64 -4.50 -5.00 6.78
N LEU A 65 -5.12 -5.38 5.66
CA LEU A 65 -6.52 -5.03 5.35
C LEU A 65 -7.48 -5.65 6.36
N GLY A 66 -7.24 -6.91 6.75
CA GLY A 66 -7.98 -7.56 7.83
C GLY A 66 -7.83 -6.86 9.19
N GLU A 67 -6.63 -6.37 9.52
CA GLU A 67 -6.35 -5.61 10.76
C GLU A 67 -7.13 -4.28 10.82
N VAL A 68 -7.38 -3.63 9.67
CA VAL A 68 -8.22 -2.42 9.59
C VAL A 68 -9.71 -2.71 9.36
N GLY A 69 -10.12 -3.98 9.49
CA GLY A 69 -11.54 -4.38 9.42
C GLY A 69 -12.09 -4.58 8.01
N ILE A 70 -11.23 -4.49 6.98
CA ILE A 70 -11.61 -4.76 5.60
C ILE A 70 -11.50 -6.26 5.34
N ARG A 71 -12.65 -6.95 5.40
CA ARG A 71 -12.76 -8.38 5.10
C ARG A 71 -12.92 -8.59 3.60
N GLU A 72 -12.27 -9.63 3.09
CA GLU A 72 -12.48 -10.14 1.72
C GLU A 72 -13.95 -10.56 1.54
N GLU A 73 -14.48 -10.33 0.33
CA GLU A 73 -15.80 -10.84 -0.08
C GLU A 73 -15.75 -12.29 -0.56
#